data_AF-A0A8D8K6P9-F1
#
_entry.id   AF-A0A8D8K6P9-F1
#
_cell.length_a   1.000
_cell.length_b   1.000
_cell.length_c   1.000
_cell.angle_alpha   90.00
_cell.angle_beta   90.00
_cell.angle_gamma   90.00
#
_symmetry.space_group_name_H-M   'P 1'
#
loop_
_entity.id
_entity.type
_entity.pdbx_description
1 polymer ?
#
loop_
_entity_poly.entity_id
_entity_poly.type
_entity_poly.pdbx_seq_one_letter_code
_entity_poly.pdbx_strand_id
1 'polypeptide(L)'
;MDITSLFKASVKTVRLKSSANTFPVLEKSRILSKKPNNEFSEKAKKIRFQITQLKNLLVENRAAYMQFAYHLKSSAQMTDEERDVIDRESENIIRICTNMLNDFKTECRTAKRSKQMTEFMDLVIDALSAYMSAVHHIANEQK
;
A
#
# COMPACT_ATOMS: atom_id res chain seq x y z
N MET A 1 -2.31 35.02 8.10
CA MET A 1 -3.09 35.48 6.93
C MET A 1 -3.04 34.38 5.87
N ASP A 2 -4.17 33.99 5.28
CA ASP A 2 -4.24 32.84 4.38
C ASP A 2 -3.92 33.24 2.93
N ILE A 3 -2.70 32.92 2.51
CA ILE A 3 -2.08 33.36 1.23
C ILE A 3 -2.88 32.83 0.03
N THR A 4 -3.53 31.68 0.18
CA THR A 4 -4.33 31.04 -0.87
C THR A 4 -5.53 31.90 -1.31
N SER A 5 -6.15 32.61 -0.36
CA SER A 5 -7.34 33.43 -0.62
C SER A 5 -6.99 34.71 -1.36
N LEU A 6 -5.89 35.37 -0.96
CA LEU A 6 -5.33 36.54 -1.65
C LEU A 6 -4.88 36.20 -3.08
N PHE A 7 -4.23 35.05 -3.26
CA PHE A 7 -3.84 34.58 -4.58
C PHE A 7 -5.06 34.33 -5.47
N LYS A 8 -6.10 33.65 -4.96
CA LYS A 8 -7.34 33.42 -5.70
C LYS A 8 -8.04 34.73 -6.10
N ALA A 9 -8.11 35.70 -5.19
CA ALA A 9 -8.68 37.02 -5.48
C ALA A 9 -7.88 37.75 -6.57
N SER A 10 -6.55 37.76 -6.45
CA SER A 10 -5.65 38.39 -7.43
C SER A 10 -5.77 37.77 -8.82
N VAL A 11 -5.80 36.43 -8.91
CA VAL A 11 -5.99 35.71 -10.18
C VAL A 11 -7.36 36.01 -10.80
N LYS A 12 -8.42 36.11 -9.99
CA LYS A 12 -9.76 36.50 -10.47
C LYS A 12 -9.78 37.91 -11.03
N THR A 13 -9.14 38.87 -10.35
CA THR A 13 -9.04 40.26 -10.81
C THR A 13 -8.23 40.37 -12.10
N VAL A 14 -7.13 39.64 -12.23
CA VAL A 14 -6.32 39.62 -13.46
C VAL A 14 -7.11 38.99 -14.62
N ARG A 15 -7.85 37.91 -14.39
CA ARG A 15 -8.72 37.31 -15.42
C ARG A 15 -9.84 38.24 -15.88
N LEU A 16 -10.46 38.99 -14.96
CA LEU A 16 -11.52 39.96 -15.30
C LEU A 16 -10.97 41.14 -16.11
N LYS A 17 -9.76 41.61 -15.78
CA LYS A 17 -9.05 42.66 -16.55
C LYS A 17 -8.56 42.15 -17.91
N SER A 18 -8.16 40.88 -17.97
CA SER A 18 -7.73 40.22 -19.22
C SER A 18 -8.90 39.82 -20.12
N SER A 19 -10.11 39.58 -19.61
CA SER A 19 -11.27 39.24 -20.45
C SER A 19 -11.84 40.44 -21.22
N ALA A 20 -11.44 41.66 -20.86
CA ALA A 20 -11.75 42.86 -21.63
C ALA A 20 -10.91 42.96 -22.92
N ASN A 21 -9.79 42.23 -23.01
CA ASN A 21 -9.00 42.08 -24.24
C ASN A 21 -9.03 40.62 -24.70
N THR A 22 -9.79 40.39 -25.77
CA THR A 22 -9.85 39.19 -26.64
C THR A 22 -8.76 38.13 -26.42
N PHE A 23 -9.05 37.12 -25.60
CA PHE A 23 -8.39 35.81 -25.69
C PHE A 23 -9.47 34.75 -25.92
N PRO A 24 -9.29 33.83 -26.89
CA PRO A 24 -10.27 32.80 -27.15
C PRO A 24 -10.39 31.93 -25.91
N VAL A 25 -11.64 31.72 -25.49
CA VAL A 25 -12.00 30.81 -24.40
C VAL A 25 -11.46 29.44 -24.77
N LEU A 26 -10.33 29.06 -24.18
CA LEU A 26 -9.81 27.72 -24.30
C LEU A 26 -10.91 26.81 -23.73
N GLU A 27 -11.53 26.04 -24.61
CA GLU A 27 -12.45 24.95 -24.27
C GLU A 27 -11.97 24.30 -22.96
N LYS A 28 -12.90 24.12 -22.02
CA LYS A 28 -12.69 23.36 -20.77
C LYS A 28 -12.48 21.87 -21.09
N SER A 29 -11.64 21.56 -22.07
CA SER A 29 -11.00 20.28 -22.21
C SER A 29 -10.39 19.96 -20.85
N ARG A 30 -10.82 18.82 -20.33
CA ARG A 30 -10.60 18.36 -18.97
C ARG A 30 -9.09 18.30 -18.69
N ILE A 31 -8.51 19.39 -18.18
CA ILE A 31 -7.07 19.54 -17.85
C ILE A 31 -6.62 18.42 -16.89
N LEU A 32 -7.55 17.97 -16.05
CA LEU A 32 -7.42 16.74 -15.27
C LEU A 32 -7.66 15.55 -16.20
N SER A 33 -6.64 15.13 -16.95
CA SER A 33 -6.67 13.84 -17.64
C SER A 33 -7.08 12.76 -16.63
N LYS A 34 -7.96 11.84 -17.02
CA LYS A 34 -8.30 10.69 -16.16
C LYS A 34 -6.98 10.04 -15.75
N LYS A 35 -6.73 9.95 -14.45
CA LYS A 35 -5.53 9.34 -13.89
C LYS A 35 -5.32 8.02 -14.63
N PRO A 36 -4.21 7.82 -15.36
CA PRO A 36 -3.97 6.58 -16.06
C PRO A 36 -4.06 5.47 -15.02
N ASN A 37 -4.92 4.50 -15.27
CA ASN A 37 -5.12 3.37 -14.39
C ASN A 37 -3.84 2.55 -14.46
N ASN A 38 -2.88 2.87 -13.60
CA ASN A 38 -1.57 2.24 -13.61
C ASN A 38 -1.75 0.84 -13.05
N GLU A 39 -1.70 -0.17 -13.93
CA GLU A 39 -1.63 -1.59 -13.60
C GLU A 39 -0.64 -1.88 -12.45
N PHE A 40 0.48 -1.14 -12.44
CA PHE A 40 1.46 -1.11 -11.35
C PHE A 40 0.82 -0.83 -9.98
N SER A 41 -0.03 0.20 -9.88
CA SER A 41 -0.65 0.60 -8.63
C SER A 41 -1.65 -0.44 -8.13
N GLU A 42 -2.38 -1.10 -9.04
CA GLU A 42 -3.31 -2.16 -8.68
C GLU A 42 -2.57 -3.41 -8.19
N LYS A 43 -1.49 -3.80 -8.87
CA LYS A 43 -0.61 -4.89 -8.42
C LYS A 43 0.00 -4.59 -7.04
N ALA A 44 0.54 -3.39 -6.84
CA ALA A 44 1.09 -2.97 -5.54
C ALA A 44 0.04 -3.03 -4.42
N LYS A 45 -1.20 -2.57 -4.68
CA LYS A 45 -2.30 -2.66 -3.72
C LYS A 45 -2.66 -4.11 -3.40
N LYS A 46 -2.66 -5.00 -4.40
CA LYS A 46 -2.94 -6.43 -4.21
C LYS A 46 -1.88 -7.08 -3.32
N ILE A 47 -0.60 -6.81 -3.56
CA ILE A 47 0.50 -7.31 -2.71
C ILE A 47 0.33 -6.78 -1.28
N ARG A 48 0.11 -5.47 -1.12
CA ARG A 48 -0.14 -4.87 0.20
C ARG A 48 -1.32 -5.53 0.93
N PHE A 49 -2.41 -5.80 0.22
CA PHE A 49 -3.58 -6.45 0.79
C PHE A 49 -3.24 -7.86 1.31
N GLN A 50 -2.51 -8.66 0.52
CA GLN A 50 -2.09 -10.00 0.93
C GLN A 50 -1.18 -9.97 2.17
N ILE A 51 -0.20 -9.06 2.22
CA ILE A 51 0.66 -8.87 3.40
C ILE A 51 -0.18 -8.46 4.63
N THR A 52 -1.21 -7.64 4.42
CA THR A 52 -2.09 -7.19 5.51
C THR A 52 -3.00 -8.31 6.02
N GLN A 53 -3.49 -9.18 5.13
CA GLN A 53 -4.24 -10.37 5.53
C GLN A 53 -3.38 -11.29 6.41
N LEU A 54 -2.13 -11.53 6.01
CA LEU A 54 -1.17 -12.28 6.84
C LEU A 54 -0.97 -11.63 8.21
N LYS A 55 -0.72 -10.32 8.23
CA LYS A 55 -0.58 -9.57 9.49
C LYS A 55 -1.80 -9.75 10.39
N ASN A 56 -3.00 -9.61 9.86
CA ASN A 56 -4.24 -9.72 10.63
C ASN A 56 -4.38 -11.14 11.19
N LEU A 57 -4.15 -12.17 10.37
CA LEU A 57 -4.16 -13.57 10.80
C LEU A 57 -3.17 -13.80 11.96
N LEU A 58 -1.93 -13.31 11.85
CA LEU A 58 -0.92 -13.42 12.91
C LEU A 58 -1.33 -12.67 14.18
N VAL A 59 -1.92 -11.48 14.06
CA VAL A 59 -2.34 -10.68 15.22
C VAL A 59 -3.57 -11.28 15.91
N GLU A 60 -4.54 -11.79 15.14
CA GLU A 60 -5.75 -12.43 15.66
C GLU A 60 -5.42 -13.74 16.37
N ASN A 61 -4.51 -14.54 15.82
CA ASN A 61 -4.06 -15.79 16.44
C ASN A 61 -3.04 -15.56 17.57
N ARG A 62 -2.45 -14.37 17.71
CA ARG A 62 -1.50 -14.04 18.79
C ARG A 62 -2.02 -14.39 20.19
N ALA A 63 -3.31 -14.18 20.44
CA ALA A 63 -3.94 -14.50 21.72
C ALA A 63 -4.01 -16.01 21.99
N ALA A 64 -4.11 -16.81 20.93
CA ALA A 64 -4.17 -18.27 21.00
C ALA A 64 -2.76 -18.92 21.10
N TYR A 65 -1.69 -18.21 20.70
CA TYR A 65 -0.29 -18.62 20.93
C TYR A 65 0.24 -18.20 22.31
N MET A 66 -0.29 -17.12 22.91
CA MET A 66 0.14 -16.68 24.25
C MET A 66 -0.39 -17.62 25.34
N GLN A 67 0.48 -18.51 25.84
CA GLN A 67 0.26 -19.38 27.00
C GLN A 67 -0.06 -18.65 28.33
N PHE A 68 -0.21 -17.33 28.34
CA PHE A 68 -0.50 -16.57 29.57
C PHE A 68 -1.91 -16.81 30.14
N ALA A 69 -2.78 -17.49 29.41
CA ALA A 69 -4.14 -17.77 29.84
C ALA A 69 -4.37 -19.19 30.40
N TYR A 70 -3.31 -19.95 30.73
CA TYR A 70 -3.48 -21.21 31.48
C TYR A 70 -4.28 -21.04 32.79
N HIS A 71 -4.26 -19.84 33.38
CA HIS A 71 -5.00 -19.50 34.60
C HIS A 71 -6.42 -18.94 34.34
N LEU A 72 -6.75 -18.58 33.10
CA LEU A 72 -8.05 -18.05 32.70
C LEU A 72 -8.83 -19.17 31.99
N LYS A 73 -9.72 -19.85 32.73
CA LYS A 73 -10.57 -20.98 32.28
C LYS A 73 -11.46 -20.72 31.04
N SER A 74 -11.34 -19.57 30.38
CA SER A 74 -12.19 -19.12 29.28
C SER A 74 -11.43 -18.56 28.06
N SER A 75 -10.10 -18.63 28.00
CA SER A 75 -9.42 -18.30 26.74
C SER A 75 -9.54 -19.46 25.76
N ALA A 76 -9.86 -19.19 24.49
CA ALA A 76 -9.79 -20.17 23.42
C ALA A 76 -8.37 -20.78 23.37
N GLN A 77 -8.22 -22.02 23.85
CA GLN A 77 -6.97 -22.76 23.83
C GLN A 77 -6.89 -23.47 22.49
N MET A 78 -5.92 -23.11 21.64
CA MET A 78 -5.65 -23.88 20.42
C MET A 78 -4.84 -25.13 20.72
N THR A 79 -5.23 -26.24 20.12
CA THR A 79 -4.45 -27.48 20.16
C THR A 79 -3.12 -27.29 19.43
N ASP A 80 -2.15 -28.16 19.70
CA ASP A 80 -0.87 -28.14 18.97
C ASP A 80 -1.09 -28.38 17.46
N GLU A 81 -2.10 -29.17 17.09
CA GLU A 81 -2.47 -29.43 15.69
C GLU A 81 -3.00 -28.18 14.98
N GLU A 82 -3.80 -27.35 15.65
CA GLU A 82 -4.30 -26.08 15.12
C GLU A 82 -3.16 -25.06 14.93
N ARG A 83 -2.21 -25.02 15.87
CA ARG A 83 -0.99 -24.20 15.75
C ARG A 83 -0.13 -24.64 14.56
N ASP A 84 0.08 -25.93 14.35
CA ASP A 84 0.82 -26.45 13.20
C ASP A 84 0.16 -26.10 11.86
N VAL A 85 -1.17 -26.05 11.81
CA VAL A 85 -1.91 -25.63 10.61
C VAL A 85 -1.65 -24.14 10.32
N ILE A 86 -1.73 -23.29 11.34
CA ILE A 86 -1.51 -21.85 11.21
C ILE A 86 -0.05 -21.55 10.80
N ASP A 87 0.92 -22.25 11.37
CA ASP A 87 2.33 -22.09 11.00
C ASP A 87 2.56 -22.44 9.53
N ARG A 88 2.03 -23.58 9.08
CA ARG A 88 2.12 -24.01 7.66
C ARG A 88 1.44 -23.02 6.72
N GLU A 89 0.25 -22.54 7.10
CA GLU A 89 -0.49 -21.58 6.29
C GLU A 89 0.24 -20.23 6.22
N SER A 90 0.76 -19.75 7.35
CA SER A 90 1.54 -18.51 7.45
C SER A 90 2.81 -18.59 6.60
N GLU A 91 3.56 -19.69 6.68
CA GLU A 91 4.75 -19.93 5.85
C GLU A 91 4.40 -19.96 4.35
N ASN A 92 3.28 -20.59 3.99
CA ASN A 92 2.83 -20.62 2.61
C ASN A 92 2.48 -19.21 2.09
N ILE A 93 1.76 -18.41 2.87
CA ILE A 93 1.41 -17.03 2.51
C ILE A 93 2.66 -16.15 2.40
N ILE A 94 3.62 -16.27 3.33
CA ILE A 94 4.92 -15.58 3.28
C ILE A 94 5.64 -15.92 1.97
N ARG A 95 5.71 -17.21 1.61
CA ARG A 95 6.35 -17.66 0.37
C ARG A 95 5.66 -17.07 -0.87
N ILE A 96 4.33 -17.14 -0.94
CA ILE A 96 3.55 -16.60 -2.06
C ILE A 96 3.80 -15.10 -2.19
N CYS A 97 3.73 -14.35 -1.09
CA CYS A 97 3.92 -12.91 -1.13
C CYS A 97 5.35 -12.50 -1.47
N THR A 98 6.35 -13.26 -1.02
CA THR A 98 7.76 -13.06 -1.39
C THR A 98 7.95 -13.28 -2.90
N ASN A 99 7.37 -14.33 -3.46
CA ASN A 99 7.41 -14.59 -4.90
C ASN A 99 6.72 -13.47 -5.68
N MET A 100 5.51 -13.05 -5.30
CA MET A 100 4.81 -11.94 -5.94
C MET A 100 5.63 -10.64 -5.90
N LEU A 101 6.34 -10.37 -4.79
CA LEU A 101 7.17 -9.18 -4.66
C LEU A 101 8.41 -9.24 -5.55
N ASN A 102 9.03 -10.41 -5.68
CA ASN A 102 10.14 -10.64 -6.59
C ASN A 102 9.72 -10.49 -8.05
N ASP A 103 8.57 -11.06 -8.43
CA ASP A 103 7.99 -10.91 -9.77
C ASP A 103 7.65 -9.45 -10.06
N PHE A 104 7.08 -8.75 -9.08
CA PHE A 104 6.78 -7.32 -9.20
C PHE A 104 8.06 -6.48 -9.39
N LYS A 105 9.13 -6.83 -8.69
CA LYS A 105 10.44 -6.17 -8.82
C LYS A 105 11.08 -6.42 -10.19
N THR A 106 10.99 -7.63 -10.73
CA THR A 106 11.52 -7.93 -12.08
C THR A 106 10.71 -7.23 -13.17
N GLU A 107 9.39 -7.20 -13.05
CA GLU A 107 8.50 -6.47 -13.97
C GLU A 107 8.82 -4.97 -13.99
N CYS A 108 9.05 -4.36 -12.83
CA CYS A 108 9.37 -2.94 -12.74
C CYS A 108 10.73 -2.59 -13.36
N ARG A 109 11.71 -3.50 -13.25
CA ARG A 109 13.04 -3.32 -13.86
C ARG A 109 13.03 -3.45 -15.37
N THR A 110 12.14 -4.29 -15.92
CA THR A 110 12.04 -4.50 -17.38
C THR A 110 11.16 -3.45 -18.06
N ALA A 111 10.28 -2.78 -17.32
CA ALA A 111 9.42 -1.73 -17.84
C ALA A 111 10.20 -0.45 -18.19
N LYS A 112 10.25 -0.09 -19.49
CA LYS A 112 10.77 1.21 -19.94
C LYS A 112 9.81 2.32 -19.50
N ARG A 113 10.16 3.09 -18.47
CA ARG A 113 9.38 4.23 -17.95
C ARG A 113 10.26 5.46 -17.75
N SER A 114 9.63 6.61 -17.47
CA SER A 114 10.36 7.84 -17.14
C SER A 114 11.15 7.67 -15.83
N LYS A 115 12.24 8.43 -15.68
CA LYS A 115 13.08 8.42 -14.46
C LYS A 115 12.27 8.59 -13.18
N GLN A 116 11.36 9.57 -13.16
CA GLN A 116 10.46 9.82 -12.02
C GLN A 116 9.59 8.60 -11.69
N MET A 117 9.07 7.90 -12.71
CA MET A 117 8.24 6.73 -12.49
C MET A 117 9.08 5.55 -11.97
N THR A 118 10.31 5.36 -12.45
CA THR A 118 11.22 4.33 -11.93
C THR A 118 11.55 4.56 -10.46
N GLU A 119 11.95 5.78 -10.09
CA GLU A 119 12.21 6.12 -8.68
C GLU A 119 10.98 5.91 -7.79
N PHE A 120 9.79 6.30 -8.27
CA PHE A 120 8.55 6.04 -7.57
C PHE A 120 8.29 4.52 -7.38
N MET A 121 8.54 3.71 -8.41
CA MET A 121 8.36 2.27 -8.33
C MET A 121 9.33 1.62 -7.34
N ASP A 122 10.59 2.04 -7.34
CA ASP A 122 11.60 1.54 -6.41
C ASP A 122 11.21 1.83 -4.96
N LEU A 123 10.78 3.06 -4.67
CA LEU A 123 10.29 3.44 -3.33
C LEU A 123 9.08 2.61 -2.87
N VAL A 124 8.17 2.28 -3.80
CA VAL A 124 7.01 1.43 -3.49
C VAL A 124 7.44 -0.01 -3.21
N ILE A 125 8.39 -0.55 -3.98
CA ILE A 125 8.94 -1.90 -3.76
C ILE A 125 9.65 -1.96 -2.41
N ASP A 126 10.45 -0.95 -2.06
CA ASP A 126 11.16 -0.88 -0.79
C ASP A 126 10.18 -0.80 0.39
N ALA A 127 9.13 0.02 0.27
CA ALA A 127 8.08 0.11 1.29
C ALA A 127 7.34 -1.24 1.49
N LEU A 128 7.02 -1.94 0.40
CA LEU A 128 6.38 -3.27 0.47
C LEU A 128 7.32 -4.32 1.07
N SER A 129 8.61 -4.27 0.72
CA SER A 129 9.64 -5.18 1.25
C SER A 129 9.85 -4.97 2.76
N ALA A 130 9.90 -3.72 3.21
CA ALA A 130 9.98 -3.37 4.62
C ALA A 130 8.74 -3.84 5.38
N TYR A 131 7.54 -3.65 4.81
CA TYR A 131 6.30 -4.11 5.43
C TYR A 131 6.25 -5.64 5.56
N MET A 132 6.63 -6.37 4.51
CA MET A 132 6.76 -7.83 4.57
C MET A 132 7.73 -8.27 5.67
N SER A 133 8.91 -7.64 5.73
CA SER A 133 9.94 -7.99 6.73
C SER A 133 9.44 -7.76 8.16
N ALA A 134 8.67 -6.70 8.40
CA ALA A 134 8.05 -6.44 9.70
C ALA A 134 7.00 -7.51 10.06
N VAL A 135 6.18 -7.96 9.09
CA VAL A 135 5.20 -9.03 9.33
C VAL A 135 5.88 -10.38 9.56
N HIS A 136 6.96 -10.67 8.84
CA HIS A 136 7.78 -11.85 9.06
C HIS A 136 8.41 -11.86 10.47
N HIS A 137 8.85 -10.70 10.95
CA HIS A 137 9.34 -10.56 12.32
C HIS A 137 8.26 -10.91 13.34
N ILE A 138 7.03 -10.41 13.16
CA ILE A 138 5.89 -10.74 14.03
C ILE A 138 5.61 -12.25 14.02
N ALA A 139 5.67 -12.90 12.85
CA ALA A 139 5.48 -14.35 12.75
C ALA A 139 6.54 -15.13 13.55
N ASN A 140 7.81 -14.71 13.45
CA ASN A 140 8.91 -15.34 14.17
C ASN A 140 8.88 -15.10 15.68
N GLU A 141 8.36 -13.97 16.15
CA GLU A 141 8.17 -13.71 17.59
C GLU A 141 7.04 -14.55 18.21
N GLN A 142 6.14 -15.09 17.38
CA GLN A 142 4.97 -15.86 17.82
C GLN A 142 5.20 -17.38 17.85
N LYS A 143 6.21 -17.87 17.10
CA LYS A 143 6.74 -19.24 17.22
C LYS A 143 7.56 -19.40 18.49
#